data_AF-A0A679JKE2-F1
#
_entry.id   AF-A0A679JKE2-F1
#
_cell.length_a   1.000
_cell.length_b   1.000
_cell.length_c   1.000
_cell.angle_alpha   90.00
_cell.angle_beta   90.00
_cell.angle_gamma   90.00
#
_symmetry.space_group_name_H-M   'P 1'
#
loop_
_entity.id
_entity.type
_entity.pdbx_description
1 polymer ?
#
loop_
_entity_poly.entity_id
_entity_poly.type
_entity_poly.pdbx_seq_one_letter_code
_entity_poly.pdbx_strand_id
1 'polypeptide(L)'
;MSKFGLPDVVVSDFSWSTNRPMGHLVNTFAQAMAEGATLARPGQYDLNLRALRHAAARDPLLANLKPNAAAVAKLSLVNGKWESGDPKNRLYEIRFDRYPGPDRYAQQSALLTSAFGADEDSVTRLKHNDELLAASKAANAQLPKLRDAFAKGLQPGEYILVKAPFATRDGGNEWMWVEVAKWSGDTIEGLLKNEPVDVPGLRGGQMVKVSQAKVFDYVRHHPDGREEGNETTKIIMRMQGGAKK
;
A
#
# COMPACT_ATOMS: atom_id res chain seq x y z
N MET A 1 -18.55 15.51 -37.90
CA MET A 1 -17.20 15.06 -37.49
C MET A 1 -17.21 14.89 -35.98
N SER A 2 -17.29 13.66 -35.48
CA SER A 2 -17.23 13.37 -34.05
C SER A 2 -15.78 13.10 -33.67
N LYS A 3 -15.23 13.83 -32.71
CA LYS A 3 -13.86 13.66 -32.21
C LYS A 3 -13.90 12.85 -30.91
N PHE A 4 -13.03 11.85 -30.79
CA PHE A 4 -12.79 11.13 -29.54
C PHE A 4 -11.42 11.55 -28.99
N GLY A 5 -11.40 12.20 -27.83
CA GLY A 5 -10.20 12.78 -27.23
C GLY A 5 -10.33 12.88 -25.73
N LEU A 6 -10.04 11.77 -25.05
CA LEU A 6 -10.01 11.69 -23.60
C LEU A 6 -8.69 12.25 -23.04
N PRO A 7 -8.71 12.82 -21.83
CA PRO A 7 -7.47 13.21 -21.15
C PRO A 7 -6.64 11.98 -20.79
N ASP A 8 -5.33 12.16 -20.73
CA ASP A 8 -4.42 11.22 -20.07
C ASP A 8 -4.62 11.30 -18.56
N VAL A 9 -4.38 10.18 -17.86
CA VAL A 9 -4.59 10.04 -16.42
C VAL A 9 -3.28 9.65 -15.77
N VAL A 10 -2.91 10.38 -14.73
CA VAL A 10 -1.72 10.09 -13.92
C VAL A 10 -2.07 9.95 -12.45
N VAL A 11 -1.40 9.01 -11.80
CA VAL A 11 -1.22 8.99 -10.35
C VAL A 11 0.28 9.05 -10.10
N SER A 12 0.68 9.92 -9.18
CA SER A 12 2.07 10.08 -8.77
C SER A 12 2.27 9.63 -7.32
N ASP A 13 3.52 9.32 -6.99
CA ASP A 13 4.02 9.22 -5.62
C ASP A 13 3.23 8.21 -4.78
N PHE A 14 3.34 6.94 -5.14
CA PHE A 14 2.72 5.81 -4.45
C PHE A 14 3.72 4.66 -4.29
N SER A 15 3.42 3.72 -3.38
CA SER A 15 4.31 2.61 -3.03
C SER A 15 4.24 1.45 -4.02
N TRP A 16 5.33 0.69 -4.18
CA TRP A 16 5.34 -0.45 -5.10
C TRP A 16 4.35 -1.55 -4.66
N SER A 17 4.17 -1.76 -3.36
CA SER A 17 3.18 -2.72 -2.86
C SER A 17 1.73 -2.35 -3.25
N THR A 18 1.46 -1.07 -3.50
CA THR A 18 0.15 -0.56 -3.94
C THR A 18 0.01 -0.45 -5.46
N ASN A 19 1.01 -0.87 -6.24
CA ASN A 19 1.00 -0.69 -7.69
C ASN A 19 -0.20 -1.34 -8.39
N ARG A 20 -0.57 -2.56 -7.99
CA ARG A 20 -1.72 -3.27 -8.57
C ARG A 20 -3.05 -2.55 -8.29
N PRO A 21 -3.45 -2.28 -7.02
CA PRO A 21 -4.70 -1.57 -6.76
C PRO A 21 -4.70 -0.14 -7.32
N MET A 22 -3.55 0.53 -7.40
CA MET A 22 -3.47 1.84 -8.06
C MET A 22 -3.67 1.75 -9.58
N GLY A 23 -3.09 0.74 -10.24
CA GLY A 23 -3.34 0.47 -11.65
C GLY A 23 -4.82 0.15 -11.92
N HIS A 24 -5.48 -0.60 -11.03
CA HIS A 24 -6.92 -0.81 -11.11
C HIS A 24 -7.70 0.49 -11.00
N LEU A 25 -7.33 1.41 -10.10
CA LEU A 25 -7.97 2.71 -9.97
C LEU A 25 -7.88 3.52 -11.27
N VAL A 26 -6.68 3.63 -11.85
CA VAL A 26 -6.43 4.36 -13.11
C VAL A 26 -7.21 3.75 -14.25
N ASN A 27 -7.14 2.43 -14.43
CA ASN A 27 -7.83 1.73 -15.51
C ASN A 27 -9.36 1.84 -15.38
N THR A 28 -9.88 1.75 -14.17
CA THR A 28 -11.33 1.87 -13.90
C THR A 28 -11.81 3.29 -14.20
N PHE A 29 -11.04 4.31 -13.82
CA PHE A 29 -11.37 5.69 -14.14
C PHE A 29 -11.30 5.97 -15.65
N ALA A 30 -10.26 5.49 -16.33
CA ALA A 30 -10.15 5.59 -17.78
C ALA A 30 -11.31 4.90 -18.51
N GLN A 31 -11.71 3.72 -18.06
CA GLN A 31 -12.88 3.00 -18.58
C GLN A 31 -14.17 3.80 -18.38
N ALA A 32 -14.37 4.38 -17.20
CA ALA A 32 -15.55 5.23 -16.94
C ALA A 32 -15.60 6.43 -17.90
N MET A 33 -14.46 7.08 -18.16
CA MET A 33 -14.39 8.16 -19.16
C MET A 33 -14.70 7.68 -20.58
N ALA A 34 -14.19 6.50 -20.97
CA ALA A 34 -14.52 5.89 -22.26
C ALA A 34 -16.01 5.56 -22.41
N GLU A 35 -16.69 5.26 -21.31
CA GLU A 35 -18.14 5.03 -21.24
C GLU A 35 -18.98 6.32 -21.17
N GLY A 36 -18.33 7.49 -21.21
CA GLY A 36 -18.98 8.79 -21.23
C GLY A 36 -19.24 9.38 -19.85
N ALA A 37 -18.44 9.01 -18.84
CA ALA A 37 -18.50 9.65 -17.53
C ALA A 37 -18.38 11.17 -17.64
N THR A 38 -19.32 11.87 -17.01
CA THR A 38 -19.31 13.33 -16.88
C THR A 38 -18.87 13.71 -15.48
N LEU A 39 -18.10 14.79 -15.37
CA LEU A 39 -17.73 15.38 -14.10
C LEU A 39 -18.92 16.18 -13.59
N ALA A 40 -19.73 15.58 -12.72
CA ALA A 40 -20.89 16.26 -12.11
C ALA A 40 -20.50 17.54 -11.35
N ARG A 41 -19.25 17.60 -10.88
CA ARG A 41 -18.65 18.77 -10.23
C ARG A 41 -17.25 19.00 -10.83
N PRO A 42 -16.86 20.24 -11.13
CA PRO A 42 -15.49 20.53 -11.57
C PRO A 42 -14.47 19.96 -10.58
N GLY A 43 -13.56 19.13 -11.08
CA GLY A 43 -12.47 18.55 -10.30
C GLY A 43 -12.86 17.48 -9.29
N GLN A 44 -14.09 16.98 -9.27
CA GLN A 44 -14.48 15.85 -8.40
C GLN A 44 -15.22 14.78 -9.20
N TYR A 45 -14.91 13.53 -8.90
CA TYR A 45 -15.57 12.38 -9.53
C TYR A 45 -15.72 11.23 -8.55
N ASP A 46 -16.95 10.72 -8.40
CA ASP A 46 -17.22 9.53 -7.59
C ASP A 46 -17.27 8.32 -8.52
N LEU A 47 -16.15 7.60 -8.59
CA LEU A 47 -16.00 6.42 -9.43
C LEU A 47 -16.70 5.24 -8.76
N ASN A 48 -17.91 4.90 -9.24
CA ASN A 48 -18.64 3.72 -8.80
C ASN A 48 -18.26 2.51 -9.66
N LEU A 49 -17.53 1.57 -9.07
CA LEU A 49 -17.00 0.38 -9.76
C LEU A 49 -18.13 -0.49 -10.31
N ARG A 50 -19.29 -0.50 -9.65
CA ARG A 50 -20.46 -1.29 -10.07
C ARG A 50 -21.22 -0.65 -11.24
N ALA A 51 -21.02 0.65 -11.47
CA ALA A 51 -21.70 1.39 -12.52
C ALA A 51 -21.03 1.27 -13.90
N LEU A 52 -19.86 0.62 -13.98
CA LEU A 52 -19.21 0.33 -15.25
C LEU A 52 -20.12 -0.55 -16.14
N ARG A 53 -20.24 -0.16 -17.40
CA ARG A 53 -21.07 -0.84 -18.41
C ARG A 53 -20.33 -1.99 -19.07
N HIS A 54 -19.03 -1.84 -19.30
CA HIS A 54 -18.22 -2.86 -19.96
C HIS A 54 -17.94 -4.03 -19.02
N ALA A 55 -18.70 -5.12 -19.18
CA ALA A 55 -18.67 -6.29 -18.30
C ALA A 55 -17.25 -6.86 -18.13
N ALA A 56 -16.47 -6.98 -19.20
CA ALA A 56 -15.11 -7.51 -19.12
C ALA A 56 -14.11 -6.61 -18.36
N ALA A 57 -14.43 -5.32 -18.18
CA ALA A 57 -13.66 -4.42 -17.31
C ALA A 57 -14.17 -4.46 -15.86
N ARG A 58 -15.50 -4.54 -15.69
CA ARG A 58 -16.18 -4.52 -14.40
C ARG A 58 -16.03 -5.83 -13.62
N ASP A 59 -16.36 -6.96 -14.24
CA ASP A 59 -16.59 -8.22 -13.53
C ASP A 59 -15.33 -8.75 -12.85
N PRO A 60 -14.13 -8.73 -13.49
CA PRO A 60 -12.89 -9.10 -12.81
C PRO A 60 -12.59 -8.19 -11.62
N LEU A 61 -12.92 -6.90 -11.71
CA LEU A 61 -12.69 -5.95 -10.61
C LEU A 61 -13.60 -6.27 -9.43
N LEU A 62 -14.89 -6.51 -9.69
CA LEU A 62 -15.88 -6.82 -8.63
C LEU A 62 -15.60 -8.17 -7.96
N ALA A 63 -15.13 -9.16 -8.72
CA ALA A 63 -14.78 -10.48 -8.18
C ALA A 63 -13.59 -10.44 -7.21
N ASN A 64 -12.71 -9.43 -7.34
CA ASN A 64 -11.52 -9.27 -6.51
C ASN A 64 -11.71 -8.27 -5.36
N LEU A 65 -12.93 -7.75 -5.15
CA LEU A 65 -13.19 -6.89 -3.99
C LEU A 65 -12.99 -7.67 -2.70
N LYS A 66 -12.27 -7.05 -1.78
CA LYS A 66 -12.03 -7.56 -0.44
C LYS A 66 -13.21 -7.23 0.49
N PRO A 67 -13.28 -7.86 1.68
CA PRO A 67 -14.26 -7.49 2.69
C PRO A 67 -14.31 -5.98 2.94
N ASN A 68 -15.50 -5.48 3.27
CA ASN A 68 -15.77 -4.08 3.59
C ASN A 68 -15.53 -3.05 2.45
N ALA A 69 -15.31 -3.51 1.21
CA ALA A 69 -15.21 -2.63 0.05
C ALA A 69 -16.53 -1.86 -0.19
N ALA A 70 -16.47 -0.53 -0.22
CA ALA A 70 -17.60 0.30 -0.62
C ALA A 70 -17.85 0.26 -2.14
N ALA A 71 -16.88 -0.23 -2.92
CA ALA A 71 -16.90 -0.25 -4.38
C ALA A 71 -17.12 1.15 -5.00
N VAL A 72 -16.68 2.20 -4.29
CA VAL A 72 -16.71 3.59 -4.75
C VAL A 72 -15.40 4.27 -4.37
N ALA A 73 -14.74 4.91 -5.35
CA ALA A 73 -13.58 5.75 -5.14
C ALA A 73 -13.93 7.23 -5.34
N LYS A 74 -13.75 8.05 -4.30
CA LYS A 74 -14.02 9.49 -4.30
C LYS A 74 -12.80 10.26 -4.77
N LEU A 75 -12.73 10.54 -6.07
CA LEU A 75 -11.57 11.16 -6.69
C LEU A 75 -11.68 12.69 -6.65
N SER A 76 -10.54 13.33 -6.41
CA SER A 76 -10.29 14.71 -6.82
C SER A 76 -9.45 14.67 -8.08
N LEU A 77 -9.79 15.48 -9.08
CA LEU A 77 -9.13 15.55 -10.38
C LEU A 77 -8.58 16.96 -10.56
N VAL A 78 -7.27 17.07 -10.74
CA VAL A 78 -6.59 18.34 -10.97
C VAL A 78 -5.82 18.28 -12.28
N ASN A 79 -5.40 19.44 -12.79
CA ASN A 79 -4.46 19.48 -13.91
C ASN A 79 -3.14 18.83 -13.47
N GLY A 80 -2.73 17.78 -14.18
CA GLY A 80 -1.47 17.12 -13.91
C GLY A 80 -0.28 17.99 -14.29
N LYS A 81 0.85 17.74 -13.62
CA LYS A 81 2.14 18.31 -14.00
C LYS A 81 2.70 17.52 -15.18
N TRP A 82 3.02 18.23 -16.26
CA TRP A 82 3.66 17.66 -17.44
C TRP A 82 5.11 17.28 -17.15
N GLU A 83 5.50 16.10 -17.62
CA GLU A 83 6.86 15.60 -17.62
C GLU A 83 7.38 15.37 -19.04
N SER A 84 8.71 15.28 -19.17
CA SER A 84 9.34 15.05 -20.47
C SER A 84 8.96 13.67 -20.99
N GLY A 85 8.25 13.64 -22.13
CA GLY A 85 7.78 12.40 -22.76
C GLY A 85 6.25 12.26 -22.77
N ASP A 86 5.53 13.11 -22.02
CA ASP A 86 4.08 13.05 -21.98
C ASP A 86 3.43 13.40 -23.34
N PRO A 87 2.32 12.73 -23.74
CA PRO A 87 1.61 13.02 -24.98
C PRO A 87 0.97 14.41 -24.95
N LYS A 88 1.11 15.24 -25.98
CA LYS A 88 0.51 16.60 -26.04
C LYS A 88 -1.04 16.57 -26.06
N ASN A 89 -1.65 16.39 -24.90
CA ASN A 89 -3.09 16.25 -24.68
C ASN A 89 -3.48 16.97 -23.37
N ARG A 90 -4.69 16.74 -22.83
CA ARG A 90 -5.02 17.13 -21.44
C ARG A 90 -4.53 16.05 -20.49
N LEU A 91 -3.96 16.43 -19.35
CA LEU A 91 -3.49 15.51 -18.33
C LEU A 91 -4.24 15.76 -17.02
N TYR A 92 -4.90 14.73 -16.50
CA TYR A 92 -5.55 14.75 -15.18
C TYR A 92 -4.73 13.94 -14.18
N GLU A 93 -4.38 14.57 -13.07
CA GLU A 93 -3.85 13.88 -11.90
C GLU A 93 -4.99 13.52 -10.95
N ILE A 94 -5.03 12.24 -10.54
CA ILE A 94 -5.91 11.78 -9.47
C ILE A 94 -5.28 12.14 -8.12
N ARG A 95 -6.07 12.83 -7.29
CA ARG A 95 -5.73 13.24 -5.93
C ARG A 95 -6.62 12.53 -4.91
N PHE A 96 -6.11 12.46 -3.68
CA PHE A 96 -6.63 11.62 -2.58
C PHE A 96 -7.18 12.45 -1.42
N ASP A 97 -7.25 13.77 -1.55
CA ASP A 97 -7.62 14.76 -0.52
C ASP A 97 -9.06 14.60 0.02
N ARG A 98 -9.87 13.74 -0.60
CA ARG A 98 -11.23 13.41 -0.16
C ARG A 98 -11.27 12.27 0.86
N TYR A 99 -10.12 11.73 1.25
CA TYR A 99 -9.97 10.69 2.25
C TYR A 99 -9.23 11.20 3.49
N PRO A 100 -9.50 10.64 4.67
CA PRO A 100 -8.78 11.01 5.88
C PRO A 100 -7.37 10.45 5.86
N GLY A 101 -6.45 11.13 6.55
CA GLY A 101 -5.08 10.67 6.72
C GLY A 101 -4.16 11.83 7.12
N PRO A 102 -3.14 11.58 7.95
CA PRO A 102 -2.17 12.61 8.34
C PRO A 102 -1.27 13.06 7.19
N ASP A 103 -1.13 12.25 6.14
CA ASP A 103 -0.34 12.55 4.96
C ASP A 103 -0.99 11.96 3.69
N ARG A 104 -0.40 12.27 2.52
CA ARG A 104 -0.90 11.81 1.21
C ARG A 104 -0.97 10.28 1.12
N TYR A 105 -0.03 9.56 1.71
CA TYR A 105 0.05 8.10 1.57
C TYR A 105 -1.01 7.41 2.43
N ALA A 106 -1.31 7.94 3.62
CA ALA A 106 -2.45 7.50 4.41
C ALA A 106 -3.78 7.77 3.69
N GLN A 107 -3.91 8.91 3.01
CA GLN A 107 -5.08 9.21 2.18
C GLN A 107 -5.21 8.25 0.99
N GLN A 108 -4.10 7.91 0.33
CA GLN A 108 -4.07 6.88 -0.73
C GLN A 108 -4.52 5.53 -0.18
N SER A 109 -3.96 5.11 0.94
CA SER A 109 -4.32 3.84 1.60
C SER A 109 -5.81 3.82 1.94
N ALA A 110 -6.32 4.88 2.56
CA ALA A 110 -7.74 5.02 2.89
C ALA A 110 -8.64 4.98 1.65
N LEU A 111 -8.22 5.61 0.53
CA LEU A 111 -8.92 5.52 -0.74
C LEU A 111 -8.99 4.07 -1.24
N LEU A 112 -7.84 3.40 -1.32
CA LEU A 112 -7.74 2.04 -1.86
C LEU A 112 -8.53 1.05 -0.99
N THR A 113 -8.41 1.14 0.33
CA THR A 113 -9.19 0.33 1.27
C THR A 113 -10.69 0.60 1.13
N SER A 114 -11.11 1.86 0.98
CA SER A 114 -12.52 2.17 0.79
C SER A 114 -13.05 1.63 -0.55
N ALA A 115 -12.29 1.77 -1.63
CA ALA A 115 -12.71 1.38 -2.97
C ALA A 115 -12.71 -0.14 -3.18
N PHE A 116 -11.64 -0.81 -2.74
CA PHE A 116 -11.37 -2.21 -3.04
C PHE A 116 -11.48 -3.14 -1.83
N GLY A 117 -11.65 -2.58 -0.62
CA GLY A 117 -11.62 -3.31 0.64
C GLY A 117 -10.19 -3.60 1.10
N ALA A 118 -10.08 -4.27 2.25
CA ALA A 118 -8.82 -4.79 2.77
C ALA A 118 -9.06 -6.17 3.39
N ASP A 119 -8.01 -7.00 3.42
CA ASP A 119 -8.03 -8.19 4.26
C ASP A 119 -8.00 -7.75 5.75
N GLU A 120 -8.59 -8.54 6.64
CA GLU A 120 -8.52 -8.24 8.07
C GLU A 120 -7.08 -8.42 8.56
N ASP A 121 -6.49 -7.35 9.08
CA ASP A 121 -5.21 -7.40 9.79
C ASP A 121 -5.41 -8.16 11.11
N SER A 122 -5.15 -9.48 11.09
CA SER A 122 -5.23 -10.28 12.31
C SER A 122 -4.09 -9.95 13.27
N VAL A 123 -4.41 -9.30 14.39
CA VAL A 123 -3.44 -9.06 15.46
C VAL A 123 -3.25 -10.32 16.29
N THR A 124 -2.04 -10.87 16.25
CA THR A 124 -1.65 -11.97 17.13
C THR A 124 -1.01 -11.43 18.40
N ARG A 125 -1.63 -11.70 19.55
CA ARG A 125 -1.00 -11.48 20.86
C ARG A 125 -0.15 -12.69 21.23
N LEU A 126 1.16 -12.50 21.35
CA LEU A 126 2.09 -13.54 21.77
C LEU A 126 3.25 -12.97 22.58
N LYS A 127 3.80 -13.79 23.48
CA LYS A 127 5.08 -13.49 24.14
C LYS A 127 6.21 -14.05 23.29
N HIS A 128 7.26 -13.26 23.10
CA HIS A 128 8.44 -13.72 22.38
C HIS A 128 9.09 -14.90 23.12
N ASN A 129 9.44 -15.93 22.37
CA ASN A 129 10.23 -17.07 22.84
C ASN A 129 11.63 -17.04 22.22
N ASP A 130 12.51 -17.94 22.66
CA ASP A 130 13.90 -17.98 22.19
C ASP A 130 14.01 -18.21 20.68
N GLU A 131 13.12 -19.00 20.09
CA GLU A 131 13.08 -19.26 18.64
C GLU A 131 12.80 -17.98 17.84
N LEU A 132 11.80 -17.18 18.26
CA LEU A 132 11.47 -15.90 17.64
C LEU A 132 12.59 -14.88 17.81
N LEU A 133 13.22 -14.83 18.99
CA LEU A 133 14.34 -13.93 19.24
C LEU A 133 15.57 -14.30 18.41
N ALA A 134 15.86 -15.60 18.24
CA ALA A 134 16.93 -16.08 17.38
C ALA A 134 16.67 -15.74 15.91
N ALA A 135 15.45 -15.96 15.42
CA ALA A 135 15.03 -15.59 14.07
C ALA A 135 15.14 -14.07 13.84
N SER A 136 14.71 -13.28 14.82
CA SER A 136 14.84 -11.82 14.77
C SER A 136 16.29 -11.36 14.70
N LYS A 137 17.19 -11.98 15.48
CA LYS A 137 18.63 -11.68 15.42
C LYS A 137 19.22 -12.02 14.04
N ALA A 138 18.82 -13.15 13.45
CA ALA A 138 19.23 -13.52 12.11
C ALA A 138 18.71 -12.56 11.04
N ALA A 139 17.46 -12.10 11.16
CA ALA A 139 16.88 -11.08 10.30
C ALA A 139 17.64 -9.74 10.40
N ASN A 140 17.96 -9.31 11.62
CA ASN A 140 18.75 -8.10 11.87
C ASN A 140 20.14 -8.14 11.20
N ALA A 141 20.78 -9.32 11.16
CA ALA A 141 22.07 -9.49 10.50
C ALA A 141 22.00 -9.28 8.97
N GLN A 142 20.81 -9.37 8.36
CA GLN A 142 20.62 -9.11 6.92
C GLN A 142 20.38 -7.63 6.59
N LEU A 143 20.02 -6.80 7.57
CA LEU A 143 19.65 -5.40 7.34
C LEU A 143 20.74 -4.57 6.65
N PRO A 144 22.05 -4.70 6.96
CA PRO A 144 23.08 -3.98 6.22
C PRO A 144 23.09 -4.32 4.73
N LYS A 145 22.93 -5.61 4.37
CA LYS A 145 22.87 -6.05 2.97
C LYS A 145 21.63 -5.51 2.25
N LEU A 146 20.49 -5.47 2.93
CA LEU A 146 19.25 -4.91 2.39
C LEU A 146 19.36 -3.40 2.17
N ARG A 147 19.96 -2.68 3.12
CA ARG A 147 20.25 -1.25 2.99
C ARG A 147 21.15 -0.98 1.78
N ASP A 148 22.20 -1.77 1.60
CA ASP A 148 23.12 -1.62 0.46
C ASP A 148 22.43 -1.92 -0.87
N ALA A 149 21.52 -2.90 -0.90
CA ALA A 149 20.69 -3.18 -2.07
C ALA A 149 19.72 -2.02 -2.37
N PHE A 150 19.06 -1.48 -1.34
CA PHE A 150 18.17 -0.33 -1.46
C PHE A 150 18.91 0.90 -1.99
N ALA A 151 20.11 1.18 -1.47
CA ALA A 151 20.94 2.32 -1.88
C ALA A 151 21.41 2.23 -3.35
N LYS A 152 21.57 1.01 -3.89
CA LYS A 152 21.89 0.78 -5.31
C LYS A 152 20.69 0.96 -6.24
N GLY A 153 19.48 1.06 -5.68
CA GLY A 153 18.23 1.03 -6.42
C GLY A 153 17.70 -0.38 -6.55
N LEU A 154 16.42 -0.55 -6.22
CA LEU A 154 15.68 -1.79 -6.41
C LEU A 154 15.12 -1.88 -7.83
N GLN A 155 14.87 -3.09 -8.30
CA GLN A 155 14.24 -3.31 -9.61
C GLN A 155 12.76 -2.84 -9.61
N PRO A 156 12.18 -2.52 -10.77
CA PRO A 156 10.75 -2.26 -10.86
C PRO A 156 9.92 -3.42 -10.31
N GLY A 157 8.97 -3.14 -9.41
CA GLY A 157 8.17 -4.16 -8.72
C GLY A 157 8.84 -4.80 -7.51
N GLU A 158 10.10 -4.47 -7.23
CA GLU A 158 10.82 -4.91 -6.03
C GLU A 158 10.61 -3.92 -4.87
N TYR A 159 10.39 -4.44 -3.66
CA TYR A 159 10.25 -3.62 -2.46
C TYR A 159 10.66 -4.39 -1.19
N ILE A 160 10.95 -3.64 -0.13
CA ILE A 160 11.37 -4.18 1.17
C ILE A 160 10.37 -3.74 2.24
N LEU A 161 9.93 -4.69 3.05
CA LEU A 161 9.17 -4.47 4.26
C LEU A 161 10.06 -4.76 5.47
N VAL A 162 9.95 -3.95 6.52
CA VAL A 162 10.55 -4.22 7.82
C VAL A 162 9.47 -4.26 8.89
N LYS A 163 9.56 -5.20 9.83
CA LYS A 163 8.64 -5.31 10.96
C LYS A 163 9.20 -4.54 12.13
N ALA A 164 8.45 -3.57 12.65
CA ALA A 164 8.91 -2.68 13.71
C ALA A 164 7.90 -2.57 14.86
N PRO A 165 8.36 -2.32 16.09
CA PRO A 165 7.49 -2.15 17.24
C PRO A 165 7.00 -0.70 17.33
N PHE A 166 5.73 -0.55 17.66
CA PHE A 166 5.10 0.72 17.97
C PHE A 166 4.41 0.62 19.34
N ALA A 167 4.64 1.61 20.20
CA ALA A 167 4.14 1.57 21.57
C ALA A 167 2.61 1.65 21.61
N THR A 168 1.99 0.74 22.36
CA THR A 168 0.54 0.75 22.59
C THR A 168 0.17 1.63 23.79
N ARG A 169 -1.12 1.92 23.97
CA ARG A 169 -1.60 2.71 25.12
C ARG A 169 -1.23 2.07 26.46
N ASP A 170 -1.29 0.75 26.52
CA ASP A 170 -1.06 -0.03 27.74
C ASP A 170 0.42 -0.35 27.99
N GLY A 171 1.35 0.31 27.29
CA GLY A 171 2.80 0.13 27.46
C GLY A 171 3.38 -1.12 26.80
N GLY A 172 2.61 -1.80 25.95
CA GLY A 172 3.06 -2.90 25.10
C GLY A 172 3.62 -2.42 23.76
N ASN A 173 3.81 -3.36 22.84
CA ASN A 173 4.17 -3.06 21.45
C ASN A 173 3.22 -3.77 20.49
N GLU A 174 2.78 -3.05 19.48
CA GLU A 174 2.20 -3.61 18.26
C GLU A 174 3.29 -3.70 17.20
N TRP A 175 3.50 -4.89 16.63
CA TRP A 175 4.53 -5.13 15.63
C TRP A 175 3.92 -5.06 14.24
N MET A 176 4.25 -4.02 13.48
CA MET A 176 3.64 -3.74 12.18
C MET A 176 4.69 -3.70 11.08
N TRP A 177 4.26 -4.00 9.86
CA TRP A 177 5.09 -3.93 8.67
C TRP A 177 5.17 -2.49 8.15
N VAL A 178 6.38 -2.10 7.75
CA VAL A 178 6.68 -0.79 7.18
C VAL A 178 7.40 -1.00 5.85
N GLU A 179 6.84 -0.50 4.76
CA GLU A 179 7.51 -0.51 3.45
C GLU A 179 8.56 0.59 3.40
N VAL A 180 9.80 0.21 3.10
CA VAL A 180 10.94 1.13 3.09
C VAL A 180 10.80 2.10 1.91
N ALA A 181 10.63 3.39 2.22
CA ALA A 181 10.64 4.48 1.24
C ALA A 181 12.00 5.19 1.19
N LYS A 182 12.73 5.21 2.30
CA LYS A 182 14.09 5.76 2.40
C LYS A 182 14.86 5.08 3.52
N TRP A 183 16.15 4.87 3.28
CA TRP A 183 17.07 4.29 4.26
C TRP A 183 18.31 5.18 4.39
N SER A 184 18.56 5.72 5.57
CA SER A 184 19.66 6.66 5.84
C SER A 184 20.37 6.31 7.14
N GLY A 185 21.57 5.73 7.03
CA GLY A 185 22.29 5.18 8.17
C GLY A 185 21.46 4.09 8.86
N ASP A 186 21.10 4.34 10.11
CA ASP A 186 20.27 3.44 10.93
C ASP A 186 18.81 3.90 11.04
N THR A 187 18.40 4.91 10.26
CA THR A 187 17.02 5.40 10.19
C THR A 187 16.35 4.92 8.92
N ILE A 188 15.18 4.34 9.07
CA ILE A 188 14.29 3.91 7.99
C ILE A 188 13.06 4.82 8.02
N GLU A 189 12.77 5.49 6.91
CA GLU A 189 11.50 6.17 6.69
C GLU A 189 10.68 5.28 5.75
N GLY A 190 9.42 5.03 6.09
CA GLY A 190 8.61 4.10 5.31
C GLY A 190 7.13 4.17 5.61
N LEU A 191 6.35 3.47 4.80
CA LEU A 191 4.89 3.50 4.84
C LEU A 191 4.38 2.36 5.72
N LEU A 192 3.59 2.70 6.74
CA LEU A 192 2.96 1.71 7.60
C LEU A 192 1.95 0.88 6.79
N LYS A 193 2.11 -0.45 6.76
CA LYS A 193 1.28 -1.33 5.93
C LYS A 193 0.07 -1.90 6.63
N ASN A 194 0.03 -1.85 7.96
CA ASN A 194 -1.09 -2.31 8.76
C ASN A 194 -1.93 -1.13 9.26
N GLU A 195 -3.22 -1.37 9.52
CA GLU A 195 -4.04 -0.45 10.30
C GLU A 195 -3.82 -0.73 11.80
N PRO A 196 -3.25 0.21 12.57
CA PRO A 196 -2.97 -0.04 13.99
C PRO A 196 -4.24 -0.27 14.81
N VAL A 197 -4.21 -1.24 15.72
CA VAL A 197 -5.33 -1.52 16.61
C VAL A 197 -5.27 -0.69 17.89
N ASP A 198 -4.10 -0.55 18.51
CA ASP A 198 -3.95 0.15 19.80
C ASP A 198 -2.77 1.14 19.85
N VAL A 199 -2.33 1.63 18.68
CA VAL A 199 -1.32 2.69 18.61
C VAL A 199 -1.98 4.03 18.30
N PRO A 200 -2.07 4.96 19.28
CA PRO A 200 -2.74 6.24 19.10
C PRO A 200 -2.09 7.09 18.02
N GLY A 201 -2.92 7.73 17.19
CA GLY A 201 -2.46 8.72 16.21
C GLY A 201 -1.75 8.15 14.98
N LEU A 202 -1.61 6.82 14.87
CA LEU A 202 -1.14 6.16 13.66
C LEU A 202 -2.29 5.67 12.78
N ARG A 203 -2.03 5.60 11.48
CA ARG A 203 -2.95 5.10 10.44
C ARG A 203 -2.20 4.27 9.41
N GLY A 204 -2.87 3.30 8.81
CA GLY A 204 -2.36 2.58 7.66
C GLY A 204 -2.03 3.52 6.51
N GLY A 205 -0.91 3.27 5.85
CA GLY A 205 -0.34 4.09 4.78
C GLY A 205 0.49 5.28 5.26
N GLN A 206 0.43 5.67 6.53
CA GLN A 206 1.17 6.82 7.05
C GLN A 206 2.70 6.62 6.94
N MET A 207 3.42 7.69 6.63
CA MET A 207 4.88 7.73 6.70
C MET A 207 5.35 7.72 8.15
N VAL A 208 6.21 6.76 8.51
CA VAL A 208 6.74 6.55 9.85
C VAL A 208 8.27 6.46 9.83
N LYS A 209 8.88 6.75 10.99
CA LYS A 209 10.32 6.62 11.22
C LYS A 209 10.59 5.43 12.12
N VAL A 210 11.46 4.53 11.66
CA VAL A 210 11.87 3.32 12.37
C VAL A 210 13.39 3.33 12.53
N SER A 211 13.86 2.94 13.71
CA SER A 211 15.27 2.66 13.93
C SER A 211 15.58 1.24 13.47
N GLN A 212 16.62 1.07 12.66
CA GLN A 212 17.09 -0.24 12.20
C GLN A 212 17.34 -1.20 13.37
N ALA A 213 17.85 -0.70 14.51
CA ALA A 213 18.12 -1.51 15.70
C ALA A 213 16.85 -2.07 16.38
N LYS A 214 15.66 -1.54 16.04
CA LYS A 214 14.37 -2.02 16.55
C LYS A 214 13.66 -2.96 15.59
N VAL A 215 14.19 -3.19 14.39
CA VAL A 215 13.58 -4.07 13.41
C VAL A 215 13.55 -5.49 13.95
N PHE A 216 12.40 -6.15 13.84
CA PHE A 216 12.21 -7.52 14.31
C PHE A 216 12.38 -8.55 13.21
N ASP A 217 11.94 -8.21 12.00
CA ASP A 217 11.96 -9.08 10.83
C ASP A 217 11.95 -8.23 9.57
N TYR A 218 12.17 -8.85 8.41
CA TYR A 218 12.06 -8.20 7.12
C TYR A 218 11.38 -9.13 6.11
N VAL A 219 10.83 -8.56 5.05
CA VAL A 219 10.51 -9.28 3.80
C VAL A 219 11.06 -8.47 2.64
N ARG A 220 11.73 -9.14 1.70
CA ARG A 220 12.06 -8.56 0.40
C ARG A 220 11.24 -9.27 -0.66
N HIS A 221 10.45 -8.51 -1.40
CA HIS A 221 9.67 -9.02 -2.52
C HIS A 221 10.41 -8.72 -3.82
N HIS A 222 10.67 -9.75 -4.61
CA HIS A 222 11.28 -9.63 -5.92
C HIS A 222 10.24 -9.51 -7.04
N PRO A 223 10.61 -8.98 -8.23
CA PRO A 223 9.67 -8.80 -9.34
C PRO A 223 9.11 -10.12 -9.88
N ASP A 224 9.82 -11.24 -9.70
CA ASP A 224 9.41 -12.58 -10.10
C ASP A 224 8.41 -13.23 -9.11
N GLY A 225 8.05 -12.53 -8.03
CA GLY A 225 7.15 -13.01 -6.99
C GLY A 225 7.85 -13.78 -5.87
N ARG A 226 9.18 -13.95 -5.92
CA ARG A 226 9.94 -14.58 -4.83
C ARG A 226 10.01 -13.67 -3.61
N GLU A 227 9.95 -14.27 -2.43
CA GLU A 227 10.10 -13.59 -1.14
C GLU A 227 11.35 -14.08 -0.40
N GLU A 228 12.11 -13.15 0.19
CA GLU A 228 13.20 -13.43 1.13
C GLU A 228 12.82 -12.92 2.53
N GLY A 229 13.12 -13.69 3.58
CA GLY A 229 12.82 -13.33 4.98
C GLY A 229 11.47 -13.89 5.46
N ASN A 230 10.77 -13.08 6.27
CA ASN A 230 9.47 -13.41 6.90
C ASN A 230 9.54 -14.57 7.91
N GLU A 231 10.71 -14.80 8.52
CA GLU A 231 10.96 -15.99 9.35
C GLU A 231 10.14 -15.98 10.64
N THR A 232 9.95 -14.82 11.25
CA THR A 232 9.17 -14.72 12.50
C THR A 232 7.70 -15.06 12.26
N THR A 233 7.14 -14.64 11.12
CA THR A 233 5.76 -14.99 10.75
C THR A 233 5.60 -16.49 10.52
N LYS A 234 6.55 -17.13 9.83
CA LYS A 234 6.53 -18.60 9.63
C LYS A 234 6.53 -19.34 10.96
N ILE A 235 7.33 -18.90 11.93
CA ILE A 235 7.36 -19.47 13.28
C ILE A 235 6.00 -19.27 13.99
N ILE A 236 5.45 -18.05 13.97
CA ILE A 236 4.16 -17.74 14.59
C ILE A 236 3.04 -18.61 14.01
N MET A 237 3.00 -18.75 12.69
CA MET A 237 2.02 -19.61 12.01
C MET A 237 2.13 -21.08 12.45
N ARG A 238 3.35 -21.60 12.64
CA ARG A 238 3.54 -22.95 13.19
C ARG A 238 3.05 -23.08 14.64
N MET A 239 3.35 -22.09 15.49
CA MET A 239 2.91 -22.07 16.89
C MET A 239 1.38 -22.05 16.99
N GLN A 240 0.70 -21.32 16.10
CA GLN A 240 -0.75 -21.23 16.05
C GLN A 240 -1.40 -22.46 15.40
N GLY A 241 -0.80 -22.99 14.34
CA GLY A 241 -1.26 -24.21 13.66
C GLY A 241 -1.10 -25.47 14.52
N GLY A 242 -0.13 -25.48 15.43
CA GLY A 242 0.08 -26.54 16.42
C GLY A 242 -0.91 -26.53 17.59
N ALA A 243 -1.72 -25.46 17.75
CA ALA A 243 -2.71 -25.34 18.81
C ALA A 243 -4.05 -26.04 18.51
N LYS A 244 -4.14 -26.79 17.41
CA LYS A 244 -5.19 -27.80 17.20
C LYS A 244 -4.69 -29.17 17.65
N LYS A 245 -4.78 -29.44 18.95
CA LYS A 245 -4.91 -30.78 19.51
C LYS A 245 -6.01 -30.77 20.56
#